data_AF-A0A838PXU1-F1
#
_entry.id   AF-A0A838PXU1-F1
#
_cell.length_a   1.000
_cell.length_b   1.000
_cell.length_c   1.000
_cell.angle_alpha   90.00
_cell.angle_beta   90.00
_cell.angle_gamma   90.00
#
_symmetry.space_group_name_H-M   'P 1'
#
loop_
_entity.id
_entity.type
_entity.pdbx_description
1 polymer ?
#
loop_
_entity_poly.entity_id
_entity_poly.type
_entity_poly.pdbx_seq_one_letter_code
_entity_poly.pdbx_strand_id
1 'polypeptide(L)' 'MNAVRVNRTVQLPLAELDVSFSRSGGPGGQHANTSSTKVELRWDLEASSALTPPQKQLLRSRLGSRLTDE' A
#
# COMPACT_ATOMS: atom_id res chain seq x y z
N MET A 1 1.06 -2.48 19.86
CA MET A 1 1.18 -1.67 18.64
C MET A 1 1.69 -2.59 17.55
N ASN A 2 0.92 -2.78 16.48
CA ASN A 2 1.24 -3.75 15.45
C ASN A 2 1.96 -3.04 14.29
N ALA A 3 3.00 -3.67 13.74
CA ALA A 3 3.79 -3.13 12.64
C ALA A 3 4.32 -4.25 11.75
N VAL A 4 4.49 -3.96 10.45
CA VAL A 4 5.19 -4.84 9.51
C VAL A 4 6.68 -4.51 9.55
N ARG A 5 7.50 -5.50 9.91
CA ARG A 5 8.95 -5.35 9.89
C ARG A 5 9.48 -5.60 8.47
N VAL A 6 10.12 -4.59 7.89
CA VAL A 6 10.79 -4.71 6.58
C VAL A 6 12.23 -5.18 6.77
N ASN A 7 12.96 -4.54 7.69
CA ASN A 7 14.33 -4.92 8.02
C ASN A 7 14.67 -4.52 9.48
N ARG A 8 15.96 -4.51 9.84
CA ARG A 8 16.41 -4.17 11.20
C ARG A 8 16.10 -2.73 11.63
N THR A 9 15.98 -1.80 10.69
CA THR A 9 15.84 -0.36 10.95
C THR A 9 14.50 0.22 10.50
N VAL A 10 13.73 -0.52 9.67
CA VAL A 10 12.45 -0.07 9.12
C VAL A 10 11.31 -0.99 9.59
N GLN A 11 10.35 -0.39 10.28
CA GLN A 11 9.09 -1.03 10.68
C GLN A 11 7.94 -0.10 10.32
N LEU A 12 7.01 -0.59 9.50
CA LEU A 12 5.83 0.15 9.06
C LEU A 12 4.69 -0.06 10.06
N PRO A 13 4.23 0.98 10.78
CA PRO A 13 3.06 0.85 11.65
C PRO A 13 1.84 0.44 10.85
N LEU A 14 1.05 -0.54 11.34
CA LEU A 14 -0.18 -0.94 10.64
C LEU A 14 -1.20 0.20 10.54
N ALA A 15 -1.14 1.17 11.44
CA ALA A 15 -1.99 2.36 11.40
C ALA A 15 -1.69 3.30 10.22
N GLU A 16 -0.53 3.15 9.56
CA GLU A 16 -0.18 3.89 8.34
C GLU A 16 -0.66 3.16 7.06
N LEU A 17 -1.13 1.92 7.17
CA LEU A 17 -1.54 1.11 6.03
C LEU A 17 -3.06 1.15 5.91
N ASP A 18 -3.55 1.70 4.80
CA ASP A 18 -4.96 1.63 4.45
C ASP A 18 -5.22 0.38 3.60
N VAL A 19 -6.18 -0.44 4.01
CA VAL A 19 -6.50 -1.70 3.34
C VAL A 19 -7.95 -1.66 2.88
N SER A 20 -8.14 -1.74 1.57
CA SER A 20 -9.47 -1.78 0.97
C SER A 20 -9.71 -3.12 0.27
N PHE A 21 -10.90 -3.69 0.47
CA PHE A 21 -11.34 -4.89 -0.20
C PHE A 21 -12.34 -4.49 -1.26
N SER A 22 -12.03 -4.75 -2.53
CA SER A 22 -12.92 -4.44 -3.65
C SER A 22 -13.45 -5.71 -4.30
N ARG A 23 -14.64 -5.62 -4.87
CA ARG A 23 -15.18 -6.67 -5.74
C ARG A 23 -14.58 -6.46 -7.12
N SER A 24 -14.04 -7.51 -7.71
CA SER A 24 -13.62 -7.52 -9.12
C SER A 24 -14.86 -7.44 -10.02
N GLY A 25 -15.41 -6.24 -10.23
CA GLY A 25 -16.57 -6.00 -11.07
C GLY A 25 -16.17 -5.24 -12.34
N GLY A 26 -15.95 -5.95 -13.43
CA GLY A 26 -15.99 -5.35 -14.78
C GLY A 26 -17.44 -5.26 -15.28
N PRO A 27 -17.79 -4.27 -16.12
CA PRO A 27 -19.12 -4.19 -16.71
C PRO A 27 -19.25 -5.25 -17.82
N GLY A 28 -19.87 -6.39 -17.50
CA GLY A 28 -20.12 -7.47 -18.47
C GLY A 28 -20.77 -8.71 -17.87
N GLY A 29 -22.07 -8.87 -18.12
CA GLY A 29 -22.77 -10.14 -18.39
C GLY A 29 -22.55 -11.35 -17.49
N GLN A 30 -23.58 -11.67 -16.69
CA GLN A 30 -24.03 -13.00 -16.29
C GLN A 30 -22.96 -14.01 -15.79
N HIS A 31 -23.06 -14.32 -14.49
CA HIS A 31 -22.47 -15.47 -13.78
C HIS A 31 -21.03 -15.34 -13.22
N ALA A 32 -20.76 -14.34 -12.38
CA ALA A 32 -19.56 -14.34 -11.52
C ALA A 32 -19.95 -14.19 -10.05
N ASN A 33 -20.28 -15.32 -9.41
CA ASN A 33 -20.53 -15.41 -7.99
C ASN A 33 -19.25 -15.17 -7.17
N THR A 34 -19.28 -14.14 -6.33
CA THR A 34 -18.96 -14.22 -4.89
C THR A 34 -17.57 -14.74 -4.49
N SER A 35 -16.55 -13.89 -4.63
CA SER A 35 -15.49 -13.79 -3.61
C SER A 35 -14.81 -12.41 -3.73
N SER A 36 -14.78 -11.66 -2.63
CA SER A 36 -14.05 -10.39 -2.53
C SER A 36 -12.54 -10.66 -2.48
N THR A 37 -11.96 -11.14 -3.59
CA THR A 37 -10.55 -11.57 -3.63
C THR A 37 -9.56 -10.44 -3.93
N LYS A 38 -10.03 -9.27 -4.39
CA LYS A 38 -9.15 -8.13 -4.64
C LYS A 38 -8.95 -7.35 -3.34
N VAL A 39 -7.71 -7.35 -2.86
CA VAL A 39 -7.24 -6.52 -1.76
C VAL A 39 -6.31 -5.47 -2.34
N GLU A 40 -6.53 -4.21 -1.97
CA GLU A 40 -5.64 -3.10 -2.29
C GLU A 40 -5.11 -2.53 -0.97
N LEU A 41 -3.81 -2.23 -0.95
CA LEU A 41 -3.14 -1.65 0.20
C LEU A 41 -2.49 -0.35 -0.24
N ARG A 42 -2.86 0.74 0.43
CA ARG A 42 -2.30 2.08 0.23
C ARG A 42 -1.45 2.45 1.42
N TRP A 43 -0.35 3.12 1.14
CA TRP A 43 0.58 3.59 2.16
C TRP A 43 1.24 4.87 1.65
N ASP A 44 1.14 5.92 2.46
CA ASP A 44 1.70 7.23 2.13
C ASP A 44 3.18 7.29 2.57
N LEU A 45 4.05 7.32 1.57
CA LEU A 45 5.50 7.40 1.75
C LEU A 45 5.93 8.70 2.47
N GLU A 46 5.28 9.82 2.16
CA GLU A 46 5.65 11.15 2.64
C GLU A 46 5.13 11.37 4.07
N ALA A 47 3.92 10.89 4.38
CA ALA A 47 3.38 10.95 5.73
C ALA A 47 3.98 9.91 6.70
N SER A 48 4.61 8.84 6.18
CA SER A 48 5.13 7.76 7.02
C SER A 48 6.19 8.22 8.02
N SER A 49 6.05 7.79 9.27
CA SER A 49 7.02 8.01 10.35
C SER A 49 8.14 6.95 10.37
N ALA A 50 7.98 5.87 9.60
CA ALA A 50 8.86 4.72 9.59
C ALA A 50 10.19 4.95 8.85
N LEU A 51 10.29 6.03 8.08
CA LEU A 51 11.41 6.31 7.19
C LEU A 51 12.06 7.65 7.48
N THR A 52 13.39 7.64 7.44
CA THR A 52 14.20 8.86 7.48
C THR A 52 14.11 9.64 6.16
N PRO A 53 14.35 10.96 6.16
CA PRO A 53 14.32 11.76 4.93
C PRO A 53 15.21 11.22 3.79
N PRO A 54 16.46 10.74 4.03
CA PRO A 54 17.27 10.13 2.99
C PRO A 54 16.67 8.85 2.41
N GLN A 55 15.98 8.04 3.23
CA GLN A 55 15.31 6.83 2.76
C GLN A 55 14.08 7.16 1.91
N LYS A 56 13.30 8.19 2.29
CA LYS A 56 12.18 8.68 1.46
C LYS A 56 12.68 9.17 0.10
N GLN A 57 13.75 9.96 0.07
CA GLN A 57 14.37 10.43 -1.18
C GLN A 57 14.86 9.27 -2.05
N LEU A 58 15.51 8.26 -1.45
CA LEU A 58 15.95 7.06 -2.17
C LEU A 58 14.77 6.31 -2.79
N LEU A 59 13.68 6.12 -2.03
CA LEU A 59 12.49 5.44 -2.51
C LEU A 59 11.79 6.23 -3.61
N ARG A 60 11.70 7.55 -3.50
CA ARG A 60 11.14 8.41 -4.56
C ARG A 60 11.94 8.29 -5.86
N SER A 61 13.26 8.28 -5.79
CA SER A 61 14.12 8.10 -6.97
C SER A 61 14.03 6.69 -7.58
N ARG A 62 13.85 5.65 -6.77
CA ARG A 62 13.83 4.25 -7.23
C ARG A 62 12.46 3.77 -7.68
N LEU A 63 11.40 4.26 -7.04
CA LEU A 63 10.03 3.81 -7.20
C LEU A 63 9.11 4.90 -7.77
N GLY A 64 9.63 6.05 -8.19
CA GLY A 64 8.84 7.17 -8.68
C GLY A 64 7.81 6.81 -9.76
N SER A 65 8.12 5.85 -10.65
CA SER A 65 7.19 5.36 -11.67
C SER A 65 6.08 4.43 -11.14
N ARG A 66 6.16 4.01 -9.89
CA ARG A 66 5.22 3.11 -9.20
C ARG A 66 4.49 3.81 -8.05
N LEU A 67 4.90 5.02 -7.68
CA LEU A 67 4.23 5.84 -6.68
C LEU A 67 3.03 6.53 -7.32
N THR A 68 1.89 6.42 -6.67
CA THR A 68 0.68 7.18 -6.99
C THR A 68 0.73 8.53 -6.27
N ASP A 69 0.22 9.58 -6.92
CA ASP A 69 0.13 10.93 -6.35
C ASP A 69 -1.18 11.17 -5.55
N GLU A 70 -1.97 10.10 -5.36
CA GLU A 70 -3.32 10.12 -4.77
C GLU A 70 -3.35 9.70 -3.29
#